data_AF-A0A7C7GZS4-F1
#
_entry.id   AF-A0A7C7GZS4-F1
#
_cell.length_a   1.000
_cell.length_b   1.000
_cell.length_c   1.000
_cell.angle_alpha   90.00
_cell.angle_beta   90.00
_cell.angle_gamma   90.00
#
_symmetry.space_group_name_H-M   'P 1'
#
loop_
_entity.id
_entity.type
_entity.pdbx_description
1 polymer ?
#
loop_
_entity_poly.entity_id
_entity_poly.type
_entity_poly.pdbx_seq_one_letter_code
_entity_poly.pdbx_strand_id
1 'polypeptide(L)'
;MKKDQEEAGKIGQVFSGLLLDKIEDRLNKSEQIILLQNRRGYSPIFRCNDCGEMEMCPRCNVTLTYHKVGNSLQCHFCGLKKKVVKLQCKHCSGHNLGLLGIGTQKVEDILIESFPGARLARLDFDT
;
A
#
# COMPACT_ATOMS: atom_id res chain seq x y z
N MET A 1 9.97 -16.96 6.10
CA MET A 1 9.50 -16.16 7.25
C MET A 1 10.43 -15.01 7.63
N LYS A 2 11.75 -15.19 7.86
CA LYS A 2 12.68 -14.04 8.01
C LYS A 2 13.32 -13.56 6.69
N LYS A 3 13.42 -14.42 5.67
CA LYS A 3 14.04 -14.09 4.37
C LYS A 3 13.16 -13.25 3.43
N ASP A 4 11.84 -13.26 3.61
CA ASP A 4 10.91 -12.59 2.68
C ASP A 4 10.82 -11.07 2.91
N GLN A 5 11.42 -10.57 4.00
CA GLN A 5 11.43 -9.14 4.36
C GLN A 5 12.63 -8.36 3.80
N GLU A 6 13.67 -9.05 3.31
CA GLU A 6 14.87 -8.40 2.73
C GLU A 6 14.74 -8.14 1.21
N GLU A 7 13.84 -8.84 0.52
CA GLU A 7 13.58 -8.66 -0.93
C GLU A 7 12.42 -7.69 -1.24
N ALA A 8 11.71 -7.23 -0.21
CA ALA A 8 10.75 -6.14 -0.36
C ALA A 8 11.54 -4.87 -0.69
N GLY A 9 11.55 -4.51 -1.98
CA GLY A 9 12.23 -3.35 -2.54
C GLY A 9 12.15 -2.11 -1.64
N LYS A 10 13.22 -1.31 -1.67
CA LYS A 10 13.46 -0.11 -0.85
C LYS A 10 12.20 0.43 -0.17
N ILE A 11 12.26 0.53 1.16
CA ILE A 11 11.24 1.15 2.03
C ILE A 11 10.67 2.40 1.34
N GLY A 12 9.45 2.32 0.79
CA GLY A 12 8.81 3.40 0.04
C GLY A 12 8.44 3.10 -1.43
N GLN A 13 8.89 1.98 -2.00
CA GLN A 13 8.44 1.53 -3.33
C GLN A 13 7.09 0.82 -3.27
N VAL A 14 6.25 1.08 -4.27
CA VAL A 14 4.90 0.49 -4.42
C VAL A 14 4.95 -0.99 -4.77
N PHE A 15 5.95 -1.39 -5.55
CA PHE A 15 6.20 -2.77 -5.94
C PHE A 15 7.52 -3.27 -5.35
N SER A 16 7.61 -4.56 -5.03
CA SER A 16 8.89 -5.19 -4.74
C SER A 16 9.69 -5.38 -6.03
N GLY A 17 11.03 -5.39 -5.91
CA GLY A 17 11.90 -5.68 -7.05
C GLY A 17 11.58 -7.03 -7.68
N LEU A 18 11.40 -8.07 -6.85
CA LEU A 18 11.02 -9.41 -7.31
C LEU A 18 9.73 -9.40 -8.16
N LEU A 19 8.72 -8.61 -7.79
CA LEU A 19 7.48 -8.54 -8.57
C LEU A 19 7.74 -7.89 -9.94
N LEU A 20 8.53 -6.82 -10.00
CA LEU A 20 8.89 -6.17 -11.26
C LEU A 20 9.66 -7.12 -12.18
N ASP A 21 10.66 -7.84 -11.65
CA ASP A 21 11.45 -8.82 -12.40
C ASP A 21 10.56 -9.92 -12.99
N LYS A 22 9.59 -10.41 -12.19
CA LYS A 22 8.64 -11.42 -12.65
C LYS A 22 7.67 -10.87 -13.69
N ILE A 23 7.24 -9.61 -13.59
CA ILE A 23 6.40 -8.97 -14.60
C ILE A 23 7.17 -8.88 -15.93
N GLU A 24 8.42 -8.40 -15.90
CA GLU A 24 9.26 -8.27 -17.08
C GLU A 24 9.47 -9.61 -17.80
N ASP A 25 9.79 -10.68 -17.05
CA ASP A 25 9.97 -12.03 -17.57
C ASP A 25 8.70 -12.59 -18.26
N ARG A 26 7.50 -12.32 -17.71
CA ARG A 26 6.22 -12.71 -18.34
C ARG A 26 5.97 -11.88 -19.61
N LEU A 27 6.21 -10.57 -19.58
CA LEU A 27 6.04 -9.70 -20.74
C LEU A 27 6.98 -10.09 -21.90
N ASN A 28 8.23 -10.42 -21.61
CA ASN A 28 9.20 -10.90 -22.61
C ASN A 28 8.78 -12.22 -23.27
N LYS A 29 7.97 -13.02 -22.57
CA LYS A 29 7.35 -14.26 -23.09
C LYS A 29 6.02 -14.01 -23.81
N SER A 30 5.62 -12.75 -23.99
CA SER A 30 4.33 -12.36 -24.55
C SER A 30 3.13 -12.93 -23.78
N GLU A 31 3.29 -13.14 -22.47
CA GLU A 31 2.24 -13.64 -21.58
C GLU A 31 1.46 -12.48 -20.95
N GLN A 32 0.19 -12.74 -20.62
CA GLN A 32 -0.65 -11.78 -19.92
C GLN A 32 -0.50 -11.91 -18.40
N ILE A 33 -0.58 -10.78 -17.71
CA ILE A 33 -0.43 -10.68 -16.26
C ILE A 33 -1.71 -10.06 -15.69
N ILE A 34 -2.20 -10.61 -14.59
CA ILE A 34 -3.29 -10.02 -13.81
C ILE A 34 -2.70 -9.59 -12.47
N LEU A 35 -2.74 -8.30 -12.20
CA LEU A 35 -2.40 -7.75 -10.89
C LEU A 35 -3.68 -7.49 -10.11
N LEU A 36 -3.81 -8.16 -8.97
CA LEU A 36 -4.96 -8.01 -8.08
C LEU A 36 -4.62 -7.00 -6.99
N GLN A 37 -5.37 -5.91 -6.95
CA GLN A 37 -5.28 -4.92 -5.88
C GLN A 37 -6.55 -4.92 -5.05
N ASN A 38 -6.38 -5.06 -3.73
CA ASN A 38 -7.50 -5.01 -2.80
C ASN A 38 -8.05 -3.57 -2.71
N ARG A 39 -9.32 -3.41 -3.08
CA ARG A 39 -10.18 -2.23 -2.89
C ARG A 39 -9.93 -1.04 -3.85
N ARG A 40 -11.02 -0.44 -4.32
CA ARG A 40 -11.03 0.79 -5.12
C ARG A 40 -10.74 2.01 -4.20
N GLY A 41 -9.77 2.85 -4.58
CA GLY A 41 -9.56 4.18 -3.99
C GLY A 41 -8.41 4.34 -2.98
N TYR A 42 -7.99 5.60 -2.79
CA TYR A 42 -6.97 6.03 -1.84
C TYR A 42 -7.52 6.02 -0.41
N SER A 43 -7.36 4.91 0.30
CA SER A 43 -7.56 4.85 1.76
C SER A 43 -6.20 4.97 2.45
N PRO A 44 -5.68 6.19 2.68
CA PRO A 44 -4.35 6.35 3.25
C PRO A 44 -4.32 5.71 4.64
N ILE A 45 -3.34 4.86 4.90
CA ILE A 45 -3.03 4.33 6.23
C ILE A 45 -1.86 5.11 6.82
N PHE A 46 -1.77 5.18 8.14
CA PHE A 46 -0.59 5.73 8.80
C PHE A 46 0.55 4.71 8.79
N ARG A 47 1.72 5.11 8.29
CA ARG A 47 2.95 4.33 8.34
C ARG A 47 4.12 5.17 8.86
N CYS A 48 4.92 4.63 9.76
CA CYS A 48 6.19 5.24 10.14
C CYS A 48 7.23 4.98 9.06
N ASN A 49 7.88 6.04 8.56
CA ASN A 49 8.93 5.91 7.55
C ASN A 49 10.26 5.41 8.14
N ASP A 50 10.46 5.59 9.44
CA ASP A 50 11.72 5.20 10.11
C ASP A 50 11.76 3.69 10.45
N CYS A 51 10.64 3.11 10.87
CA CYS A 51 10.58 1.69 11.29
C CYS A 51 9.54 0.84 10.56
N GLY A 52 8.71 1.45 9.69
CA GLY A 52 7.69 0.73 8.92
C GLY A 52 6.40 0.40 9.67
N GLU A 53 6.31 0.72 10.97
CA GLU A 53 5.14 0.42 11.81
C GLU A 53 3.85 1.03 11.24
N MET A 54 2.76 0.29 11.32
CA MET A 54 1.42 0.71 10.87
C MET A 54 0.40 0.52 12.00
N GLU A 55 -0.57 1.43 12.09
CA GLU A 55 -1.60 1.34 13.13
C GLU A 55 -2.67 0.29 12.76
N MET A 56 -2.69 -0.81 13.52
CA MET A 56 -3.59 -1.94 13.34
C MET A 56 -4.85 -1.83 14.22
N CYS A 57 -5.97 -2.35 13.72
CA CYS A 57 -7.20 -2.50 14.48
C CYS A 57 -7.07 -3.68 15.45
N PRO A 58 -7.20 -3.47 16.77
CA PRO A 58 -7.07 -4.54 17.77
C PRO A 58 -8.21 -5.58 17.70
N ARG A 59 -9.32 -5.27 17.02
CA ARG A 59 -10.49 -6.16 16.90
C ARG A 59 -10.48 -7.01 15.64
N CYS A 60 -10.00 -6.45 14.53
CA CYS A 60 -10.10 -7.08 13.21
C CYS A 60 -8.74 -7.51 12.65
N ASN A 61 -7.63 -7.12 13.29
CA ASN A 61 -6.27 -7.34 12.80
C ASN A 61 -6.04 -6.83 11.36
N VAL A 62 -6.62 -5.68 11.04
CA VAL A 62 -6.48 -4.96 9.76
C VAL A 62 -5.96 -3.56 10.00
N THR A 63 -5.28 -2.96 9.02
CA THR A 63 -4.78 -1.58 9.10
C THR A 63 -5.92 -0.57 9.22
N LEU A 64 -5.75 0.43 10.09
CA LEU A 64 -6.70 1.53 10.23
C LEU A 64 -6.51 2.55 9.10
N THR A 65 -7.61 2.99 8.50
CA THR A 65 -7.63 4.04 7.47
C THR A 65 -7.60 5.41 8.12
N TYR A 66 -6.70 6.28 7.68
CA TYR A 66 -6.63 7.68 8.07
C TYR A 66 -7.64 8.52 7.28
N HIS A 67 -8.44 9.26 8.03
CA HIS A 67 -9.37 10.27 7.53
C HIS A 67 -8.82 11.64 7.88
N LYS A 68 -8.40 12.38 6.85
CA LYS A 68 -7.87 13.75 6.97
C LYS A 68 -8.92 14.68 7.57
N VAL A 69 -10.17 14.54 7.14
CA VAL A 69 -11.33 15.23 7.74
C VAL A 69 -11.56 14.64 9.13
N GLY A 70 -11.35 15.46 10.16
CA GLY A 70 -11.47 15.05 11.56
C GLY A 70 -10.21 14.41 12.17
N ASN A 71 -9.11 14.29 11.40
CA ASN A 71 -7.81 13.79 11.87
C ASN A 71 -7.94 12.49 12.68
N SER A 72 -8.50 11.46 12.05
CA SER A 72 -8.90 10.22 12.74
C SER A 72 -8.49 8.96 11.99
N LEU A 73 -8.23 7.90 12.75
CA LEU A 73 -8.02 6.55 12.27
C LEU A 73 -9.32 5.76 12.42
N GLN A 74 -9.74 5.08 11.35
CA GLN A 74 -10.99 4.32 11.33
C GLN A 74 -10.79 2.89 10.82
N CYS A 75 -11.40 1.94 11.53
CA CYS A 75 -11.64 0.61 10.99
C CYS A 75 -12.99 0.59 10.29
N HIS A 76 -13.01 0.25 9.00
CA HIS A 76 -14.25 0.15 8.23
C HIS A 76 -15.03 -1.15 8.47
N PHE A 77 -14.40 -2.16 9.09
CA PHE A 77 -15.05 -3.45 9.38
C PHE A 77 -15.85 -3.42 10.69
N CYS A 78 -15.25 -2.92 11.78
CA CYS A 78 -15.90 -2.88 13.10
C CYS A 78 -16.32 -1.47 13.56
N GLY A 79 -16.06 -0.44 12.76
CA GLY A 79 -16.44 0.94 13.08
C GLY A 79 -15.57 1.62 14.15
N LEU A 80 -14.50 0.98 14.63
CA LEU A 80 -13.56 1.60 15.58
C LEU A 80 -13.05 2.94 15.01
N LYS A 81 -13.14 4.01 15.79
CA LYS A 81 -12.60 5.33 15.47
C LYS A 81 -11.65 5.79 16.57
N LYS A 82 -10.47 6.28 16.20
CA LYS A 82 -9.43 6.77 17.11
C LYS A 82 -8.95 8.12 16.61
N LYS A 83 -9.08 9.16 17.45
CA LYS A 83 -8.58 10.50 17.12
C LYS A 83 -7.06 10.50 17.19
N VAL A 84 -6.40 11.11 16.21
CA VAL A 84 -4.94 11.25 16.20
C VAL A 84 -4.58 12.52 16.95
N VAL A 85 -4.13 12.38 18.19
CA VAL A 85 -3.80 13.53 19.07
C VAL A 85 -2.37 14.01 18.84
N LYS A 86 -1.44 13.10 18.52
CA LYS A 86 -0.04 13.39 18.20
C LYS A 86 0.43 12.51 17.05
N LEU A 87 1.18 13.10 16.12
CA LEU A 87 1.84 12.39 15.02
C LEU A 87 3.17 11.83 15.51
N GLN A 88 3.11 10.75 16.28
CA GLN A 88 4.30 10.05 16.78
C GLN A 88 4.14 8.54 16.62
N CYS A 89 5.19 7.88 16.12
CA CYS A 89 5.24 6.43 16.04
C CYS A 89 5.27 5.83 17.45
N LYS A 90 4.39 4.87 17.73
CA LYS A 90 4.37 4.17 19.02
C LYS A 90 5.52 3.19 19.21
N HIS A 91 6.11 2.71 18.12
CA HIS A 91 7.19 1.74 18.16
C HIS A 91 8.57 2.40 18.33
N CYS A 92 8.91 3.40 17.51
CA CYS A 92 10.25 4.01 17.51
C CYS A 92 10.27 5.45 18.06
N SER A 93 9.13 6.01 18.45
CA SER A 93 8.98 7.41 18.88
C SER A 93 9.35 8.47 17.84
N GLY A 94 9.63 8.05 16.59
CA GLY A 94 9.88 8.93 15.46
C GLY A 94 8.66 9.75 15.06
N HIS A 95 8.93 10.92 14.47
CA HIS A 95 7.91 11.86 13.98
C HIS A 95 7.74 11.80 12.45
N ASN A 96 8.56 11.01 11.77
CA ASN A 96 8.50 10.82 10.33
C ASN A 96 7.37 9.84 9.98
N LEU A 97 6.14 10.33 10.06
CA LEU A 97 4.95 9.58 9.71
C LEU A 97 4.50 9.95 8.30
N GLY A 98 4.39 8.94 7.44
CA GLY A 98 3.81 9.04 6.11
C GLY A 98 2.37 8.55 6.08
N LEU A 99 1.60 9.10 5.15
CA LEU A 99 0.35 8.50 4.71
C LEU A 99 0.64 7.57 3.55
N LEU A 100 0.43 6.27 3.75
CA LEU A 100 0.54 5.28 2.69
C LEU A 100 -0.86 5.03 2.11
N GLY A 101 -1.12 5.54 0.93
CA GLY A 101 -2.33 5.21 0.18
C GLY A 101 -1.93 5.16 -1.28
N ILE A 102 -1.89 3.97 -1.84
CA ILE A 102 -1.59 3.80 -3.25
C ILE A 102 -2.94 3.50 -3.89
N GLY A 103 -3.61 4.54 -4.36
CA GLY A 103 -4.79 4.34 -5.21
C GLY A 103 -4.36 3.59 -6.47
N THR A 104 -5.31 2.89 -7.09
CA THR A 104 -5.10 2.15 -8.35
C THR A 104 -4.46 3.03 -9.43
N GLN A 105 -4.76 4.34 -9.46
CA GLN A 105 -4.10 5.31 -10.34
C GLN A 105 -2.57 5.35 -10.18
N LYS A 106 -2.06 5.42 -8.94
CA LYS A 106 -0.60 5.44 -8.72
C LYS A 106 0.06 4.11 -9.09
N VAL A 107 -0.68 2.99 -8.99
CA VAL A 107 -0.21 1.68 -9.46
C VAL A 107 -0.09 1.68 -10.98
N GLU A 108 -1.10 2.21 -11.68
CA GLU A 108 -1.11 2.34 -13.14
C GLU A 108 0.06 3.23 -13.63
N ASP A 109 0.25 4.41 -13.03
CA ASP A 109 1.33 5.34 -13.40
C ASP A 109 2.70 4.66 -13.31
N ILE A 110 2.97 3.96 -12.21
CA ILE A 110 4.25 3.27 -11.99
C ILE A 110 4.43 2.12 -12.99
N LEU A 111 3.36 1.39 -13.35
CA LEU A 111 3.44 0.31 -14.33
C LEU A 111 3.71 0.85 -15.74
N ILE A 112 3.11 1.98 -16.12
CA ILE A 112 3.36 2.64 -17.40
C ILE A 112 4.81 3.13 -17.49
N GLU A 113 5.32 3.74 -16.42
CA GLU A 113 6.72 4.18 -16.35
C GLU A 113 7.70 3.00 -16.39
N SER A 114 7.39 1.91 -15.70
CA SER A 114 8.26 0.73 -15.61
C SER A 114 8.26 -0.11 -16.89
N PHE A 115 7.13 -0.15 -17.62
CA PHE A 115 6.92 -1.00 -18.79
C PHE A 115 6.25 -0.23 -19.95
N PRO A 116 6.92 0.77 -20.55
CA PRO A 116 6.30 1.67 -21.53
C PRO A 116 5.80 0.98 -22.82
N GLY A 117 6.29 -0.22 -23.12
CA GLY A 117 5.83 -1.03 -24.26
C GLY A 117 4.65 -1.98 -23.94
N ALA A 118 4.26 -2.10 -22.67
CA ALA A 118 3.18 -3.00 -22.27
C ALA A 118 1.81 -2.33 -22.44
N ARG A 119 0.82 -3.10 -22.90
CA ARG A 119 -0.58 -2.66 -22.91
C ARG A 119 -1.20 -2.92 -21.56
N LEU A 120 -1.78 -1.89 -20.95
CA LEU A 120 -2.42 -1.96 -19.64
C LEU A 120 -3.93 -1.74 -19.76
N ALA A 121 -4.71 -2.52 -19.01
CA ALA A 121 -6.15 -2.36 -18.89
C ALA A 121 -6.56 -2.56 -17.43
N ARG A 122 -7.49 -1.74 -16.94
CA ARG A 122 -8.07 -1.90 -15.60
C ARG A 122 -9.45 -2.54 -15.67
N LEU A 123 -9.65 -3.54 -14.82
CA LEU A 123 -10.95 -4.15 -14.57
C LEU A 123 -11.35 -3.87 -13.12
N ASP A 124 -12.37 -3.04 -12.92
CA ASP A 124 -12.96 -2.76 -11.61
C ASP A 124 -14.21 -3.63 -11.43
N PHE A 125 -14.36 -4.27 -10.26
CA PHE A 125 -15.59 -5.00 -9.91
C PHE A 125 -16.43 -4.14 -8.95
N ASP A 126 -17.51 -3.55 -9.47
CA ASP A 126 -18.50 -2.83 -8.67
C ASP A 126 -19.71 -3.74 -8.43
N THR A 127 -20.02 -4.02 -7.17
CA THR A 127 -21.33 -4.54 -6.72
C THR A 127 -21.83 -3.73 -5.54
#